data_AF-A0A6N6Q5K9-F1
#
_entry.id   AF-A0A6N6Q5K9-F1
#
_cell.length_a   1.000
_cell.length_b   1.000
_cell.length_c   1.000
_cell.angle_alpha   90.00
_cell.angle_beta   90.00
_cell.angle_gamma   90.00
#
_symmetry.space_group_name_H-M   'P 1'
#
loop_
_entity.id
_entity.type
_entity.pdbx_description
1 polymer ?
#
loop_
_entity_poly.entity_id
_entity_poly.type
_entity_poly.pdbx_seq_one_letter_code
_entity_poly.pdbx_strand_id
1 'polypeptide(L)'
;MKLLSRNHDGCTFLIGKKARRILLELLQRYPVTTDSYQGERSTALNILPDGEEQLLAEALTQARQQIRLELKNILRNEDSWAEDPRGVRLLLTPDQLEIMLQILNDVRVGSWMRLGCPADIELMTGVQLSEATIELTWAINMATWFQVGFLKAQQPG
;
A
#
# COMPACT_ATOMS: atom_id res chain seq x y z
N MET A 1 2.85 -4.91 -15.01
CA MET A 1 3.97 -5.43 -14.19
C MET A 1 4.06 -6.93 -14.43
N LYS A 2 5.26 -7.51 -14.44
CA LYS A 2 5.46 -8.95 -14.64
C LYS A 2 6.50 -9.47 -13.66
N LEU A 3 6.26 -10.60 -13.02
CA LEU A 3 7.27 -11.32 -12.24
C LEU A 3 8.29 -11.94 -13.20
N LEU A 4 9.58 -11.64 -13.00
CA LEU A 4 10.69 -12.21 -13.78
C LEU A 4 11.28 -13.43 -13.09
N SER A 5 11.49 -13.37 -11.78
CA SER A 5 12.04 -14.45 -10.98
C SER A 5 11.53 -14.39 -9.55
N ARG A 6 11.44 -15.57 -8.94
CA ARG A 6 11.17 -15.76 -7.52
C ARG A 6 12.21 -16.74 -6.98
N ASN A 7 12.86 -16.36 -5.91
CA ASN A 7 13.86 -17.14 -5.20
C ASN A 7 13.67 -16.96 -3.68
N HIS A 8 14.43 -17.70 -2.87
CA HIS A 8 14.35 -17.57 -1.42
C HIS A 8 14.73 -16.17 -0.92
N ASP A 9 15.62 -15.49 -1.64
CA ASP A 9 16.08 -14.14 -1.33
C ASP A 9 15.09 -13.03 -1.73
N GLY A 10 14.05 -13.35 -2.51
CA GLY A 10 13.06 -12.36 -2.91
C GLY A 10 12.36 -12.59 -4.25
N CYS A 11 11.83 -11.50 -4.80
CA CYS A 11 11.12 -11.46 -6.07
C CYS A 11 11.66 -10.32 -6.93
N THR A 12 11.87 -10.58 -8.22
CA THR A 12 12.23 -9.55 -9.21
C THR A 12 11.08 -9.31 -10.16
N PHE A 13 10.67 -8.04 -10.28
CA PHE A 13 9.57 -7.61 -11.12
C PHE A 13 10.06 -6.73 -12.26
N LEU A 14 9.54 -6.94 -13.47
CA LEU A 14 9.64 -5.96 -14.55
C LEU A 14 8.45 -5.00 -14.49
N ILE A 15 8.76 -3.73 -14.30
CA ILE A 15 7.82 -2.63 -14.19
C ILE A 15 8.09 -1.66 -15.35
N GLY A 16 7.07 -1.32 -16.14
CA GLY A 16 7.23 -0.30 -17.18
C GLY A 16 7.48 1.08 -16.56
N LYS A 17 8.17 1.98 -17.28
CA LYS A 17 8.56 3.32 -16.76
C LYS A 17 7.37 4.14 -16.23
N LYS A 18 6.23 4.11 -16.91
CA LYS A 18 4.99 4.76 -16.46
C LYS A 18 4.46 4.14 -15.15
N ALA A 19 4.47 2.82 -15.05
CA ALA A 19 4.03 2.12 -13.85
C ALA A 19 4.97 2.40 -12.67
N ARG A 20 6.29 2.50 -12.89
CA ARG A 20 7.22 2.92 -11.84
C ARG A 20 6.85 4.29 -11.28
N ARG A 21 6.59 5.27 -12.15
CA ARG A 21 6.19 6.63 -11.71
C ARG A 21 4.91 6.59 -10.87
N ILE A 22 3.88 5.86 -11.33
CA ILE A 22 2.62 5.71 -10.59
C ILE A 22 2.86 5.04 -9.23
N LEU A 23 3.68 3.98 -9.18
CA LEU A 23 4.01 3.31 -7.92
C LEU A 23 4.68 4.28 -6.94
N LEU A 24 5.66 5.07 -7.40
CA LEU A 24 6.31 6.08 -6.56
C LEU A 24 5.33 7.14 -6.06
N GLU A 25 4.41 7.61 -6.92
CA GLU A 25 3.36 8.56 -6.53
C GLU A 25 2.41 7.98 -5.48
N LEU A 26 2.04 6.69 -5.59
CA LEU A 26 1.23 6.01 -4.58
C LEU A 26 1.97 5.87 -3.25
N LEU A 27 3.25 5.48 -3.29
CA LEU A 27 4.06 5.28 -2.09
C LEU A 27 4.28 6.59 -1.32
N GLN A 28 4.39 7.73 -2.01
CA GLN A 28 4.49 9.04 -1.38
C GLN A 28 3.22 9.46 -0.64
N ARG A 29 2.06 8.87 -0.96
CA ARG A 29 0.80 9.16 -0.25
C ARG A 29 0.74 8.48 1.12
N TYR A 30 1.63 7.53 1.40
CA TYR A 30 1.63 6.82 2.68
C TYR A 30 2.17 7.69 3.83
N PRO A 31 1.52 7.68 5.01
CA PRO A 31 0.26 6.99 5.33
C PRO A 31 -0.98 7.82 4.94
N VAL A 32 -1.99 7.15 4.41
CA VAL A 32 -3.29 7.75 4.07
C VAL A 32 -4.31 7.59 5.20
N THR A 33 -4.16 6.57 6.05
CA THR A 33 -5.02 6.32 7.21
C THR A 33 -4.75 7.35 8.31
N THR A 34 -5.76 8.15 8.66
CA THR A 34 -5.75 9.01 9.85
C THR A 34 -5.95 8.17 11.11
N ASP A 35 -5.49 8.67 12.25
CA ASP A 35 -5.62 8.01 13.56
C ASP A 35 -7.09 7.74 13.95
N SER A 36 -8.03 8.46 13.33
CA SER A 36 -9.48 8.27 13.46
C SER A 36 -9.96 6.85 13.09
N TYR A 37 -9.30 6.19 12.13
CA TYR A 37 -9.64 4.82 11.74
C TYR A 37 -9.31 3.80 12.85
N GLN A 38 -8.42 4.14 13.78
CA GLN A 38 -8.08 3.28 14.90
C GLN A 38 -9.21 3.24 15.93
N GLY A 39 -9.87 4.37 16.17
CA GLY A 39 -11.06 4.42 17.03
C GLY A 39 -12.21 3.58 16.47
N GLU A 40 -12.42 3.57 15.15
CA GLU A 40 -13.45 2.73 14.50
C GLU A 40 -13.09 1.23 14.49
N ARG A 41 -11.80 0.89 14.33
CA ARG A 41 -11.32 -0.50 14.46
C ARG A 41 -11.40 -1.02 15.90
N SER A 42 -11.04 -0.20 16.90
CA SER A 42 -11.18 -0.53 18.32
C SER A 42 -12.65 -0.57 18.76
N THR A 43 -13.53 0.28 18.22
CA THR A 43 -14.96 0.20 18.55
C THR A 43 -15.65 -0.99 17.87
N ALA A 44 -15.20 -1.39 16.67
CA ALA A 44 -15.62 -2.66 16.06
C ALA A 44 -15.09 -3.89 16.83
N LEU A 45 -13.92 -3.77 17.47
CA LEU A 45 -13.34 -4.72 18.42
C LEU A 45 -13.64 -4.29 19.86
N ASN A 46 -14.92 -4.26 20.21
CA ASN A 46 -15.53 -3.68 21.42
C ASN A 46 -15.02 -4.19 22.79
N ILE A 47 -13.70 -4.30 23.03
CA ILE A 47 -13.06 -4.90 24.21
C ILE A 47 -11.58 -4.47 24.32
N LEU A 48 -11.26 -3.23 24.69
CA LEU A 48 -9.94 -2.92 25.28
C LEU A 48 -10.11 -1.90 26.42
N PRO A 49 -9.58 -2.15 27.63
CA PRO A 49 -9.50 -1.14 28.69
C PRO A 49 -8.68 0.07 28.25
N ASP A 50 -8.98 1.27 28.76
CA ASP A 50 -8.33 2.55 28.39
C ASP A 50 -6.77 2.51 28.37
N GLY A 51 -6.14 1.68 29.22
CA GLY A 51 -4.69 1.51 29.25
C GLY A 51 -4.11 0.66 28.11
N GLU A 52 -4.89 -0.28 27.58
CA GLU A 52 -4.49 -1.12 26.43
C GLU A 52 -4.70 -0.39 25.10
N GLU A 53 -5.65 0.54 25.02
CA GLU A 53 -5.82 1.42 23.86
C GLU A 53 -4.61 2.33 23.65
N GLN A 54 -4.04 2.89 24.73
CA GLN A 54 -2.83 3.71 24.65
C GLN A 54 -1.62 2.89 24.18
N LEU A 55 -1.40 1.70 24.74
CA LEU A 55 -0.32 0.80 24.32
C LEU A 55 -0.48 0.35 22.86
N LEU A 56 -1.71 0.09 22.42
CA LEU A 56 -2.02 -0.23 21.03
C LEU A 56 -1.74 0.95 20.10
N ALA A 57 -2.15 2.16 20.47
CA ALA A 57 -1.88 3.37 19.70
C ALA A 57 -0.37 3.65 19.58
N GLU A 58 0.38 3.46 20.66
CA GLU A 58 1.84 3.57 20.69
C GLU A 58 2.51 2.53 19.78
N ALA A 59 2.13 1.25 19.90
CA ALA A 59 2.67 0.17 19.08
C ALA A 59 2.39 0.38 17.59
N LEU A 60 1.17 0.82 17.24
CA LEU A 60 0.80 1.14 15.86
C LEU A 60 1.53 2.37 15.31
N THR A 61 1.83 3.35 16.17
CA THR A 61 2.63 4.52 15.79
C THR A 61 4.07 4.11 15.51
N GLN A 62 4.67 3.28 16.36
CA GLN A 62 6.01 2.72 16.15
C GLN A 62 6.08 1.87 14.88
N ALA A 63 5.10 0.99 14.65
CA ALA A 63 5.02 0.19 13.43
C ALA A 63 4.96 1.06 12.17
N ARG A 64 4.14 2.14 12.18
CA ARG A 64 4.06 3.09 11.05
C ARG A 64 5.37 3.84 10.83
N GLN A 65 6.09 4.21 11.90
CA GLN A 65 7.42 4.82 11.79
C GLN A 65 8.42 3.85 11.16
N GLN A 66 8.42 2.58 11.57
CA GLN A 66 9.30 1.57 10.98
C GLN A 66 9.02 1.39 9.49
N ILE A 67 7.74 1.27 9.10
CA ILE A 67 7.34 1.18 7.68
C ILE A 67 7.79 2.41 6.88
N ARG A 68 7.72 3.62 7.46
CA ARG A 68 8.22 4.82 6.79
C ARG A 68 9.73 4.80 6.58
N LEU A 69 10.49 4.27 7.54
CA LEU A 69 11.94 4.12 7.42
C LEU A 69 12.27 3.11 6.32
N GLU A 70 11.60 1.95 6.33
CA GLU A 70 11.81 0.93 5.30
C GLU A 70 11.38 1.39 3.92
N LEU A 71 10.28 2.14 3.80
CA LEU A 71 9.89 2.77 2.55
C LEU A 71 11.00 3.68 2.02
N LYS A 72 11.60 4.52 2.88
CA LYS A 72 12.73 5.36 2.47
C LYS A 72 13.92 4.52 2.01
N ASN A 73 14.20 3.39 2.66
CA ASN A 73 15.26 2.47 2.27
C ASN A 73 14.98 1.86 0.89
N ILE A 74 13.78 1.32 0.66
CA ILE A 74 13.36 0.75 -0.64
C ILE A 74 13.44 1.80 -1.77
N LEU A 75 13.07 3.05 -1.48
CA LEU A 75 13.09 4.13 -2.46
C LEU A 75 14.49 4.66 -2.77
N ARG A 76 15.42 4.61 -1.80
CA ARG A 76 16.80 5.08 -1.95
C ARG A 76 17.77 4.01 -2.42
N ASN A 77 17.43 2.73 -2.26
CA ASN A 77 18.29 1.65 -2.67
C ASN A 77 18.33 1.55 -4.20
N GLU A 78 19.34 2.14 -4.82
CA GLU A 78 19.54 2.10 -6.27
C GLU A 78 19.71 0.66 -6.78
N ASP A 79 20.25 -0.26 -5.97
CA ASP A 79 20.41 -1.67 -6.34
C ASP A 79 19.06 -2.42 -6.44
N SER A 80 18.03 -1.94 -5.73
CA SER A 80 16.66 -2.46 -5.87
C SER A 80 16.04 -2.07 -7.21
N TRP A 81 16.55 -1.03 -7.91
CA TRP A 81 15.99 -0.48 -9.14
C TRP A 81 17.01 -0.51 -10.28
N ALA A 82 17.04 -1.60 -11.04
CA ALA A 82 17.91 -1.71 -12.21
C ALA A 82 17.17 -1.34 -13.51
N GLU A 83 17.77 -0.52 -14.37
CA GLU A 83 17.21 -0.27 -15.71
C GLU A 83 17.15 -1.56 -16.56
N ASP A 84 16.12 -1.67 -17.41
CA ASP A 84 15.94 -2.75 -18.39
C ASP A 84 15.45 -2.11 -19.71
N PRO A 85 15.83 -2.62 -20.90
CA PRO A 85 15.34 -2.08 -22.17
C PRO A 85 13.81 -1.98 -22.27
N ARG A 86 13.07 -2.81 -21.52
CA ARG A 86 11.61 -2.85 -21.49
C ARG A 86 10.99 -2.06 -20.32
N GLY A 87 11.80 -1.49 -19.43
CA GLY A 87 11.32 -0.80 -18.23
C GLY A 87 12.36 -0.72 -17.12
N VAL A 88 11.95 -1.09 -15.91
CA VAL A 88 12.80 -1.11 -14.72
C VAL A 88 12.56 -2.42 -13.99
N ARG A 89 13.63 -3.06 -13.54
CA ARG A 89 13.61 -4.22 -12.67
C ARG A 89 13.59 -3.76 -11.22
N LEU A 90 12.56 -4.19 -10.50
CA LEU A 90 12.40 -3.98 -9.07
C LEU A 90 12.70 -5.29 -8.35
N LEU A 91 13.75 -5.30 -7.54
CA LEU A 91 14.06 -6.41 -6.63
C LEU A 91 13.54 -6.09 -5.23
N LEU A 92 12.73 -6.99 -4.68
CA LEU A 92 12.21 -6.91 -3.32
C LEU A 92 12.57 -8.19 -2.56
N THR A 93 13.14 -8.04 -1.37
CA THR A 93 13.23 -9.14 -0.40
C THR A 93 11.84 -9.55 0.09
N PRO A 94 11.67 -10.72 0.74
CA PRO A 94 10.37 -11.12 1.31
C PRO A 94 9.77 -10.06 2.23
N ASP A 95 10.58 -9.51 3.13
CA ASP A 95 10.15 -8.47 4.08
C ASP A 95 9.75 -7.18 3.36
N GLN A 96 10.54 -6.76 2.37
CA GLN A 96 10.22 -5.57 1.57
C GLN A 96 8.94 -5.75 0.75
N LEU A 97 8.66 -6.97 0.28
CA LEU A 97 7.44 -7.29 -0.44
C LEU A 97 6.22 -7.22 0.50
N GLU A 98 6.33 -7.72 1.72
CA GLU A 98 5.27 -7.62 2.72
C GLU A 98 5.00 -6.16 3.10
N ILE A 99 6.05 -5.37 3.34
CA ILE A 99 5.96 -3.93 3.60
C ILE A 99 5.29 -3.21 2.43
N MET A 100 5.67 -3.54 1.19
CA MET A 100 5.05 -2.98 -0.02
C MET A 100 3.54 -3.27 -0.07
N LEU A 101 3.14 -4.51 0.24
CA LEU A 101 1.74 -4.92 0.29
C LEU A 101 0.98 -4.17 1.40
N GLN A 102 1.60 -3.98 2.57
CA GLN A 102 1.00 -3.25 3.68
C GLN A 102 0.77 -1.77 3.32
N ILE A 103 1.77 -1.11 2.72
CA ILE A 103 1.65 0.28 2.28
C ILE A 103 0.53 0.44 1.25
N LEU A 104 0.49 -0.42 0.24
CA LEU A 104 -0.56 -0.38 -0.79
C LEU A 104 -1.95 -0.63 -0.19
N ASN A 105 -2.05 -1.52 0.78
CA ASN A 105 -3.29 -1.77 1.49
C ASN A 105 -3.74 -0.53 2.28
N ASP A 106 -2.83 0.14 2.99
CA ASP A 106 -3.14 1.37 3.73
C ASP A 106 -3.55 2.52 2.82
N VAL A 107 -2.89 2.68 1.67
CA VAL A 107 -3.30 3.65 0.65
C VAL A 107 -4.70 3.35 0.13
N ARG A 108 -4.99 2.07 -0.17
CA ARG A 108 -6.28 1.62 -0.68
C ARG A 108 -7.40 1.84 0.34
N VAL A 109 -7.22 1.32 1.55
CA VAL A 109 -8.21 1.42 2.64
C VAL A 109 -8.39 2.87 3.06
N GLY A 110 -7.32 3.63 3.29
CA GLY A 110 -7.42 5.03 3.67
C GLY A 110 -8.13 5.88 2.60
N SER A 111 -7.90 5.59 1.32
CA SER A 111 -8.60 6.29 0.24
C SER A 111 -10.09 5.91 0.17
N TRP A 112 -10.44 4.64 0.39
CA TRP A 112 -11.82 4.18 0.45
C TRP A 112 -12.58 4.76 1.65
N MET A 113 -11.94 4.87 2.81
CA MET A 113 -12.51 5.52 3.98
C MET A 113 -12.82 7.00 3.71
N ARG A 114 -11.88 7.73 3.08
CA ARG A 114 -12.08 9.14 2.72
C ARG A 114 -13.17 9.36 1.68
N LEU A 115 -13.57 8.34 0.94
CA LEU A 115 -14.73 8.35 0.06
C LEU A 115 -16.06 8.06 0.79
N GLY A 116 -16.03 7.84 2.11
CA GLY A 116 -17.21 7.54 2.91
C GLY A 116 -17.61 6.08 2.92
N CYS A 117 -16.66 5.16 2.71
CA CYS A 117 -16.87 3.71 2.78
C CYS A 117 -18.06 3.20 1.93
N PRO A 118 -18.12 3.53 0.63
CA PRO A 118 -19.21 3.05 -0.21
C PRO A 118 -19.25 1.52 -0.14
N ALA A 119 -20.41 0.98 0.24
CA ALA A 119 -20.64 -0.45 0.46
C ALA A 119 -20.45 -1.28 -0.83
N ASP A 120 -20.50 -0.63 -1.99
CA ASP A 120 -20.30 -1.27 -3.28
C ASP A 120 -19.48 -0.37 -4.22
N ILE A 121 -18.58 -0.98 -4.99
CA ILE A 121 -17.80 -0.25 -6.01
C ILE A 121 -18.72 0.23 -7.14
N GLU A 122 -19.82 -0.48 -7.41
CA GLU A 122 -20.86 -0.05 -8.35
C GLU A 122 -21.65 1.18 -7.85
N LEU A 123 -21.73 1.39 -6.52
CA LEU A 123 -22.34 2.57 -5.90
C LEU A 123 -21.45 3.83 -5.97
N MET A 124 -20.24 3.73 -6.54
CA MET A 124 -19.41 4.91 -6.82
C MET A 124 -20.03 5.87 -7.84
N THR A 125 -21.09 5.46 -8.55
CA THR A 125 -21.91 6.36 -9.38
C THR A 125 -22.67 7.41 -8.56
N GLY A 126 -22.84 7.20 -7.25
CA GLY A 126 -23.44 8.15 -6.31
C GLY A 126 -22.43 9.13 -5.69
N VAL A 127 -21.13 8.94 -5.90
CA VAL A 127 -20.10 9.86 -5.43
C VAL A 127 -20.11 11.10 -6.32
N GLN A 128 -20.31 12.29 -5.75
CA GLN A 128 -20.21 13.53 -6.52
C GLN A 128 -18.82 13.64 -7.13
N LEU A 129 -18.78 13.75 -8.46
CA LEU A 129 -17.54 13.91 -9.21
C LEU A 129 -16.89 15.24 -8.84
N SER A 130 -15.80 15.14 -8.09
CA SER A 130 -14.87 16.22 -7.75
C SER A 130 -13.44 15.75 -7.98
N GLU A 131 -12.51 16.69 -8.08
CA GLU A 131 -11.07 16.39 -8.18
C GLU A 131 -10.62 15.48 -7.02
N ALA A 132 -11.04 15.79 -5.78
CA ALA A 132 -10.73 14.99 -4.60
C ALA A 132 -11.24 13.54 -4.71
N THR A 133 -12.47 13.34 -5.17
CA THR A 133 -13.03 11.98 -5.33
C THR A 133 -12.36 11.21 -6.45
N ILE A 134 -11.96 11.88 -7.53
CA ILE A 134 -11.21 11.27 -8.64
C ILE A 134 -9.84 10.81 -8.13
N GLU A 135 -9.14 11.65 -7.37
CA GLU A 135 -7.82 11.30 -6.81
C GLU A 135 -7.88 10.09 -5.87
N LEU A 136 -8.91 10.03 -5.01
CA LEU A 136 -9.10 8.90 -4.08
C LEU A 136 -9.45 7.61 -4.85
N THR A 137 -10.35 7.70 -5.82
CA THR A 137 -10.73 6.57 -6.68
C THR A 137 -9.54 6.04 -7.47
N TRP A 138 -8.72 6.95 -8.02
CA TRP A 138 -7.48 6.61 -8.70
C TRP A 138 -6.51 5.88 -7.77
N ALA A 139 -6.31 6.38 -6.55
CA ALA A 139 -5.41 5.77 -5.57
C ALA A 139 -5.85 4.33 -5.21
N ILE A 140 -7.15 4.11 -4.99
CA ILE A 140 -7.71 2.78 -4.72
C ILE A 140 -7.41 1.82 -5.86
N ASN A 141 -7.73 2.21 -7.10
CA ASN A 141 -7.58 1.35 -8.27
C ASN A 141 -6.11 1.04 -8.57
N MET A 142 -5.24 2.04 -8.52
CA MET A 142 -3.82 1.84 -8.80
C MET A 142 -3.16 1.01 -7.69
N ALA A 143 -3.47 1.26 -6.41
CA ALA A 143 -2.96 0.44 -5.30
C ALA A 143 -3.40 -1.02 -5.44
N THR A 144 -4.68 -1.26 -5.78
CA THR A 144 -5.21 -2.60 -6.04
C THR A 144 -4.47 -3.31 -7.18
N TRP A 145 -4.21 -2.61 -8.29
CA TRP A 145 -3.50 -3.18 -9.43
C TRP A 145 -2.08 -3.66 -9.07
N PHE A 146 -1.33 -2.86 -8.32
CA PHE A 146 0.00 -3.26 -7.85
C PHE A 146 -0.08 -4.41 -6.84
N GLN A 147 -1.01 -4.33 -5.88
CA GLN A 147 -1.19 -5.34 -4.84
C GLN A 147 -1.49 -6.72 -5.44
N VAL A 148 -2.40 -6.80 -6.44
CA VAL A 148 -2.68 -8.05 -7.16
C VAL A 148 -1.42 -8.59 -7.85
N GLY A 149 -0.64 -7.72 -8.49
CA GLY A 149 0.59 -8.13 -9.16
C GLY A 149 1.66 -8.67 -8.20
N PHE A 150 1.79 -8.09 -7.01
CA PHE A 150 2.70 -8.53 -5.96
C PHE A 150 2.22 -9.82 -5.28
N LEU A 151 0.94 -9.93 -4.94
CA LEU A 151 0.35 -11.14 -4.33
C LEU A 151 0.44 -12.37 -5.22
N LYS A 152 0.23 -12.20 -6.54
CA LYS A 152 0.41 -13.29 -7.51
C LYS A 152 1.82 -13.87 -7.49
N ALA A 153 2.83 -13.09 -7.09
CA ALA A 153 4.19 -13.60 -6.95
C ALA A 153 4.41 -14.41 -5.67
N GLN A 154 3.53 -14.29 -4.67
CA GLN A 154 3.63 -15.06 -3.42
C GLN A 154 2.96 -16.44 -3.52
N GLN A 155 2.01 -16.64 -4.43
CA GLN A 155 1.35 -17.94 -4.59
C GLN A 155 2.29 -18.99 -5.22
N PRO A 156 2.32 -20.24 -4.72
CA PRO A 156 3.05 -21.31 -5.39
C PRO A 156 2.43 -21.55 -6.79
N GLY A 157 3.31 -21.72 -7.78
CA GLY A 157 2.92 -22.05 -9.15
C GLY A 157 2.65 -23.53 -9.34
#